data_AF-A0A7W8FIG4-F1
#
_entry.id   AF-A0A7W8FIG4-F1
#
_cell.length_a   1.000
_cell.length_b   1.000
_cell.length_c   1.000
_cell.angle_alpha   90.00
_cell.angle_beta   90.00
_cell.angle_gamma   90.00
#
_symmetry.space_group_name_H-M   'P 1'
#
loop_
_entity.id
_entity.type
_entity.pdbx_description
1 polymer ?
#
loop_
_entity_poly.entity_id
_entity_poly.type
_entity_poly.pdbx_seq_one_letter_code
_entity_poly.pdbx_strand_id
1 'polypeptide(L)' 'MSNQSVAGESGTFDIGGDLTVNRLGFGAMRLTGKGVWGPPADRDECIRVLRRAVELGVNFIDTANSYGP' A
#
# COMPACT_ATOMS: atom_id res chain seq x y z
N MET A 1 27.00 2.90 1.23
CA MET A 1 25.68 3.55 1.31
C MET A 1 24.66 2.42 1.46
N SER A 2 23.89 2.39 2.55
CA SER A 2 22.84 1.38 2.73
C SER A 2 21.85 1.51 1.58
N ASN A 3 21.67 0.42 0.82
CA ASN A 3 20.71 0.36 -0.27
C ASN A 3 19.30 0.28 0.31
N GLN A 4 18.79 1.42 0.82
CA GLN A 4 17.43 1.52 1.29
C GLN A 4 16.48 1.48 0.09
N SER A 5 15.36 0.78 0.25
CA SER A 5 14.27 0.84 -0.71
C SER A 5 13.65 2.25 -0.71
N VAL A 6 12.92 2.61 -1.76
CA VAL A 6 12.26 3.92 -1.88
C VAL A 6 11.35 4.21 -0.67
N ALA A 7 10.60 3.22 -0.19
CA ALA A 7 9.80 3.37 1.03
C ALA A 7 10.67 3.47 2.30
N GLY A 8 11.83 2.80 2.32
CA GLY A 8 12.78 2.85 3.43
C GLY A 8 13.47 4.21 3.60
N GLU A 9 13.61 5.00 2.53
CA GLU A 9 14.10 6.39 2.61
C GLU A 9 13.18 7.29 3.44
N SER A 10 11.92 6.90 3.62
CA SER A 10 10.97 7.61 4.49
C SER A 10 11.17 7.31 5.98
N GLY A 11 12.11 6.43 6.35
CA GLY A 11 12.32 5.97 7.72
C GLY A 11 11.24 4.98 8.19
N THR A 12 11.23 4.67 9.48
CA THR A 12 10.32 3.67 10.08
C THR A 12 9.36 4.26 11.12
N PHE A 13 8.31 3.50 11.43
CA PHE A 13 7.33 3.80 12.48
C PHE A 13 6.86 2.52 13.15
N ASP A 14 6.67 2.55 14.47
CA ASP A 14 6.19 1.41 15.24
C ASP A 14 4.68 1.51 15.45
N ILE A 15 3.94 0.59 14.84
CA ILE A 15 2.51 0.42 15.08
C ILE A 15 2.35 -0.47 16.30
N GLY A 16 1.60 -0.01 17.32
CA GLY A 16 1.38 -0.77 18.56
C GLY A 16 2.62 -0.92 19.46
N GLY A 17 3.78 -0.44 19.03
CA GLY A 17 5.06 -0.58 19.74
C GLY A 17 5.80 -1.89 19.46
N ASP A 18 5.22 -2.80 18.68
CA ASP A 18 5.76 -4.14 18.39
C ASP A 18 5.85 -4.47 16.89
N LEU A 19 5.24 -3.65 16.02
CA LEU A 19 5.31 -3.78 14.57
C LEU A 19 5.97 -2.57 13.92
N THR A 20 7.26 -2.69 13.61
CA THR A 20 8.00 -1.68 12.85
C THR A 20 7.68 -1.78 11.35
N VAL A 21 7.20 -0.70 10.75
CA VAL A 21 6.92 -0.58 9.32
C VAL A 21 7.73 0.56 8.70
N ASN A 22 7.85 0.58 7.37
CA ASN A 22 8.31 1.77 6.65
C ASN A 22 7.21 2.84 6.75
N ARG A 23 7.60 4.10 6.96
CA ARG A 23 6.64 5.21 7.14
C ARG A 23 5.76 5.44 5.93
N LEU A 24 6.26 5.10 4.74
CA LEU A 24 5.48 5.12 3.52
C LEU A 24 4.67 3.82 3.37
N GLY A 25 3.36 3.92 3.60
CA GLY A 25 2.38 2.87 3.36
C GLY A 25 1.69 2.99 2.00
N PHE A 26 0.79 2.04 1.69
CA PHE A 26 -0.09 2.09 0.52
C PHE A 26 -1.56 2.00 0.94
N GLY A 27 -2.35 3.02 0.59
CA GLY A 27 -3.80 3.03 0.82
C GLY A 27 -4.58 2.43 -0.36
N ALA A 28 -5.40 1.42 -0.10
CA ALA A 28 -6.11 0.66 -1.11
C ALA A 28 -7.45 1.29 -1.58
N MET A 29 -7.92 2.35 -0.92
CA MET A 29 -9.22 2.98 -1.20
C MET A 29 -9.45 3.34 -2.68
N ARG A 30 -8.39 3.67 -3.42
CA ARG A 30 -8.47 4.08 -4.84
C ARG A 30 -8.28 2.95 -5.84
N LEU A 31 -8.05 1.73 -5.38
CA LEU A 31 -8.12 0.54 -6.23
C LEU A 31 -9.56 0.15 -6.56
N THR A 32 -10.54 0.75 -5.90
CA THR A 32 -11.96 0.44 -6.10
C THR A 32 -12.57 1.23 -7.27
N GLY A 33 -13.76 0.80 -7.68
CA GLY A 33 -14.53 1.34 -8.80
C GLY A 33 -15.26 2.64 -8.54
N LYS A 34 -15.76 3.25 -9.62
CA LYS A 34 -16.02 4.71 -9.77
C LYS A 34 -16.69 5.35 -8.55
N GLY A 35 -15.90 6.13 -7.78
CA GLY A 35 -16.38 6.92 -6.65
C GLY A 35 -16.00 6.40 -5.27
N VAL A 36 -15.28 5.27 -5.18
CA VAL A 36 -14.72 4.58 -3.98
C VAL A 36 -15.36 3.20 -3.72
N TRP A 37 -16.45 2.84 -4.41
CA TRP A 37 -17.10 1.53 -4.23
C TRP A 37 -17.46 0.86 -5.58
N GLY A 38 -17.27 -0.46 -5.66
CA GLY A 38 -17.47 -1.26 -6.87
C GLY A 38 -16.17 -1.86 -7.43
N PRO A 39 -16.26 -2.68 -8.50
CA PRO A 39 -15.09 -3.33 -9.09
C PRO A 39 -14.14 -2.31 -9.75
N PRO A 40 -12.81 -2.53 -9.71
CA PRO A 40 -11.84 -1.70 -10.44
C PRO A 40 -12.15 -1.66 -11.93
N ALA A 41 -11.84 -0.53 -12.57
CA ALA A 41 -11.92 -0.40 -14.03
C ALA A 41 -10.92 -1.33 -14.74
N ASP A 42 -9.75 -1.54 -14.11
CA ASP A 42 -8.72 -2.46 -14.58
C ASP A 42 -8.13 -3.21 -13.37
N ARG A 43 -8.51 -4.48 -13.24
CA ARG A 43 -8.07 -5.33 -12.12
C ARG A 43 -6.60 -5.71 -12.23
N ASP A 44 -6.11 -5.95 -13.44
CA ASP A 44 -4.73 -6.41 -13.65
C ASP A 44 -3.75 -5.28 -13.37
N GLU A 45 -4.11 -4.06 -13.72
CA GLU A 45 -3.35 -2.87 -13.34
C GLU A 45 -3.31 -2.67 -11.83
N CYS A 46 -4.44 -2.85 -11.12
CA CYS A 46 -4.46 -2.76 -9.66
C CYS A 46 -3.50 -3.76 -9.01
N ILE A 47 -3.45 -4.99 -9.52
CA ILE A 47 -2.51 -6.01 -9.06
C ILE A 47 -1.07 -5.60 -9.34
N ARG A 48 -0.79 -5.03 -10.52
CA ARG A 48 0.55 -4.57 -10.90
C ARG A 48 1.02 -3.43 -9.98
N VAL A 49 0.16 -2.48 -9.66
CA VAL A 49 0.45 -1.39 -8.72
C VAL A 49 0.75 -1.92 -7.32
N LEU A 50 -0.07 -2.84 -6.80
CA LEU A 50 0.14 -3.44 -5.47
C LEU A 50 1.48 -4.18 -5.39
N ARG A 51 1.82 -4.98 -6.42
CA ARG A 51 3.12 -5.66 -6.49
C ARG A 51 4.26 -4.65 -6.52
N ARG A 52 4.13 -3.59 -7.30
CA ARG A 52 5.14 -2.54 -7.39
C ARG A 52 5.36 -1.83 -6.06
N ALA A 53 4.30 -1.57 -5.29
CA ALA A 53 4.43 -0.97 -3.96
C ALA A 53 5.31 -1.84 -3.03
N VAL A 54 5.08 -3.17 -3.04
CA VAL A 54 5.89 -4.12 -2.25
C VAL A 54 7.35 -4.15 -2.73
N GLU A 55 7.59 -4.16 -4.05
CA GLU A 55 8.95 -4.09 -4.62
C GLU A 55 9.70 -2.81 -4.22
N LEU A 56 8.98 -1.69 -4.06
CA LEU A 56 9.51 -0.41 -3.59
C LEU A 56 9.72 -0.38 -2.06
N GLY A 57 9.39 -1.48 -1.37
CA GLY A 57 9.58 -1.66 0.05
C GLY A 57 8.40 -1.27 0.93
N VAL A 58 7.22 -0.98 0.37
CA VAL A 58 6.03 -0.79 1.20
C VAL A 58 5.68 -2.11 1.90
N ASN A 59 5.57 -2.07 3.22
CA ASN A 59 5.23 -3.21 4.07
C ASN A 59 4.00 -2.97 4.96
N PHE A 60 3.30 -1.84 4.75
CA PHE A 60 2.03 -1.52 5.40
C PHE A 60 0.99 -1.15 4.35
N ILE A 61 -0.10 -1.93 4.29
CA ILE A 61 -1.22 -1.73 3.38
C ILE A 61 -2.45 -1.33 4.20
N ASP A 62 -2.95 -0.13 3.97
CA ASP A 62 -4.19 0.36 4.56
C ASP A 62 -5.38 -0.04 3.67
N THR A 63 -6.36 -0.72 4.26
CA THR A 63 -7.56 -1.20 3.57
C THR A 63 -8.74 -1.28 4.52
N ALA A 64 -9.95 -1.47 3.98
CA ALA A 64 -11.16 -1.59 4.75
C ALA A 64 -12.20 -2.45 4.03
N ASN A 65 -13.11 -3.07 4.79
CA ASN A 65 -14.27 -3.76 4.24
C ASN A 65 -15.17 -2.83 3.40
N SER A 66 -15.12 -1.51 3.61
CA SER A 66 -15.85 -0.53 2.82
C SER A 66 -15.21 -0.25 1.46
N TYR A 67 -13.96 -0.70 1.21
CA TYR A 67 -13.22 -0.48 -0.03
C TYR A 67 -13.48 -1.62 -1.04
N GLY A 68 -14.73 -1.74 -1.45
CA GLY A 68 -15.20 -2.76 -2.41
C GLY A 68 -16.56 -3.33 -1.98
N PRO A 69 -17.29 -3.98 -2.89
CA PRO A 69 -18.42 -4.83 -2.54
C PRO A 69 -17.99 -6.10 -1.82
#